data_AF-A0A0N4W172-F1
#
_entry.id   AF-A0A0N4W172-F1
#
_cell.length_a   1.000
_cell.length_b   1.000
_cell.length_c   1.000
_cell.angle_alpha   90.00
_cell.angle_beta   90.00
_cell.angle_gamma   90.00
#
_symmetry.space_group_name_H-M   'P 1'
#
loop_
_entity.id
_entity.type
_entity.pdbx_description
1 polymer ?
#
loop_
_entity_poly.entity_id
_entity_poly.type
_entity_poly.pdbx_seq_one_letter_code
_entity_poly.pdbx_strand_id
1 'polypeptide(L)'
;MEETMYGERSYSQALFLTDLYSGYTFARALTDSPDLAIIVRHVMDIFGSFGPPEVYRTYSAEYSHIIADVMLDIERLFKVPIKNMGVGGNLTRDLVRALYRRAEIELMATNRWVEALPFAVIEQNQRPSKFFDPSRTPFEIMFARHAWRDETCPPWVNPVPFGNACICTI
;
A
#
# COMPACT_ATOMS: atom_id res chain seq x y z
N MET A 1 -8.74 13.73 0.93
CA MET A 1 -8.40 13.69 -0.51
C MET A 1 -9.44 14.53 -1.25
N GLU A 2 -9.21 14.93 -2.50
CA GLU A 2 -10.26 15.55 -3.32
C GLU A 2 -11.42 14.55 -3.49
N GLU A 3 -12.67 14.99 -3.38
CA GLU A 3 -13.82 14.10 -3.52
C GLU A 3 -13.89 13.56 -4.96
N THR A 4 -14.15 12.26 -5.12
CA THR A 4 -14.21 11.61 -6.42
C THR A 4 -15.37 10.64 -6.48
N MET A 5 -16.21 10.80 -7.51
CA MET A 5 -17.42 10.00 -7.71
C MET A 5 -17.20 8.92 -8.78
N TYR A 6 -17.51 7.68 -8.43
CA TYR A 6 -17.61 6.57 -9.40
C TYR A 6 -18.99 5.92 -9.27
N GLY A 7 -19.88 6.23 -10.22
CA GLY A 7 -21.29 5.86 -10.12
C GLY A 7 -21.89 6.45 -8.84
N GLU A 8 -22.45 5.59 -8.00
CA GLU A 8 -23.07 5.98 -6.72
C GLU A 8 -22.09 6.06 -5.53
N ARG A 9 -20.80 5.79 -5.75
CA ARG A 9 -19.80 5.77 -4.66
C ARG A 9 -18.94 7.03 -4.69
N SER A 10 -18.94 7.76 -3.58
CA SER A 10 -17.99 8.85 -3.33
C SER A 10 -16.76 8.34 -2.58
N TYR A 11 -15.58 8.81 -2.99
CA TYR A 11 -14.29 8.55 -2.36
C TYR A 11 -13.63 9.87 -1.98
N SER A 12 -13.38 10.09 -0.68
CA SER A 12 -12.63 11.24 -0.16
C SER A 12 -11.44 10.86 0.72
N GLN A 13 -11.23 9.57 0.98
CA GLN A 13 -10.23 9.06 1.93
C GLN A 13 -9.39 7.93 1.32
N ALA A 14 -8.20 7.71 1.87
CA ALA A 14 -7.36 6.57 1.51
C ALA A 14 -6.64 6.02 2.76
N LEU A 15 -6.62 4.70 2.89
CA LEU A 15 -5.83 3.97 3.86
C LEU A 15 -4.42 3.80 3.31
N PHE A 16 -3.41 4.13 4.11
CA PHE A 16 -2.02 3.85 3.82
C PHE A 16 -1.40 3.09 4.99
N LEU A 17 -0.72 1.99 4.70
CA LEU A 17 0.01 1.18 5.68
C LEU A 17 1.43 1.01 5.17
N THR A 18 2.39 1.59 5.87
CA THR A 18 3.81 1.58 5.48
C THR A 18 4.61 0.78 6.49
N ASP A 19 5.33 -0.23 6.01
CA ASP A 19 6.33 -0.92 6.81
C ASP A 19 7.50 0.02 7.11
N LEU A 20 7.83 0.18 8.39
CA LEU A 20 8.82 1.16 8.84
C LEU A 20 10.26 0.73 8.55
N TYR A 21 10.49 -0.56 8.32
CA TYR A 21 11.83 -1.08 8.02
C TYR A 21 12.15 -0.96 6.52
N SER A 22 11.30 -1.51 5.66
CA SER A 22 11.50 -1.50 4.21
C SER A 22 11.02 -0.22 3.53
N GLY A 23 10.12 0.53 4.15
CA GLY A 23 9.39 1.63 3.52
C GLY A 23 8.29 1.17 2.56
N TYR A 24 8.00 -0.14 2.50
CA TYR A 24 6.99 -0.69 1.59
C TYR A 24 5.60 -0.24 2.01
N THR A 25 4.83 0.28 1.07
CA THR A 25 3.53 0.88 1.35
C THR A 25 2.42 0.12 0.66
N PHE A 26 1.42 -0.28 1.44
CA PHE A 26 0.10 -0.67 0.96
C PHE A 26 -0.81 0.55 0.97
N ALA A 27 -1.66 0.69 -0.04
CA ALA A 27 -2.70 1.72 -0.03
C ALA A 27 -4.02 1.25 -0.62
N ARG A 28 -5.10 1.89 -0.17
CA ARG A 28 -6.46 1.60 -0.62
C ARG A 28 -7.32 2.87 -0.58
N ALA A 29 -8.09 3.14 -1.62
CA ALA A 29 -9.10 4.18 -1.60
C ALA A 29 -10.29 3.76 -0.73
N LEU A 30 -10.82 4.68 0.08
CA LEU A 30 -11.94 4.50 0.99
C LEU A 30 -13.09 5.42 0.58
N THR A 31 -14.31 4.92 0.70
CA THR A 31 -15.54 5.66 0.41
C THR A 31 -15.95 6.56 1.59
N ASP A 32 -16.80 7.56 1.32
CA ASP A 32 -17.25 8.57 2.31
C ASP A 32 -18.10 8.03 3.46
N SER A 33 -18.78 6.90 3.22
CA SER A 33 -19.28 6.03 4.28
C SER A 33 -18.31 4.85 4.41
N PRO A 34 -17.14 5.02 5.07
CA PRO A 34 -16.30 3.87 5.32
C PRO A 34 -17.06 3.01 6.31
N ASP A 35 -17.70 1.96 5.81
CA ASP A 35 -18.00 0.82 6.66
C ASP A 35 -16.66 0.44 7.31
N LEU A 36 -16.56 0.63 8.63
CA LEU A 36 -15.32 0.39 9.37
C LEU A 36 -14.80 -1.03 9.11
N ALA A 37 -15.70 -1.95 8.75
CA ALA A 37 -15.37 -3.29 8.29
C ALA A 37 -14.41 -3.32 7.09
N ILE A 38 -14.41 -2.31 6.21
CA ILE A 38 -13.48 -2.21 5.09
C ILE A 38 -12.05 -1.99 5.59
N ILE A 39 -11.85 -1.10 6.57
CA ILE A 39 -10.53 -0.87 7.18
C ILE A 39 -10.06 -2.13 7.89
N VAL A 40 -10.93 -2.72 8.72
CA VAL A 40 -10.67 -3.97 9.45
C VAL A 40 -10.25 -5.07 8.48
N ARG A 41 -11.05 -5.30 7.43
CA ARG A 41 -10.80 -6.32 6.41
C ARG A 41 -9.45 -6.10 5.73
N HIS A 42 -9.15 -4.89 5.29
CA HIS A 42 -7.89 -4.63 4.60
C HIS A 42 -6.67 -4.83 5.49
N VAL A 43 -6.73 -4.38 6.75
CA VAL A 43 -5.64 -4.57 7.70
C VAL A 43 -5.45 -6.06 8.04
N MET A 44 -6.55 -6.78 8.25
CA MET A 44 -6.53 -8.24 8.47
C MET A 44 -6.00 -9.01 7.26
N ASP A 45 -6.41 -8.65 6.04
CA ASP A 45 -5.96 -9.31 4.80
C ASP A 45 -4.44 -9.13 4.59
N ILE A 46 -3.91 -7.92 4.88
CA ILE A 46 -2.48 -7.63 4.78
C ILE A 46 -1.71 -8.49 5.79
N PHE A 47 -2.02 -8.39 7.08
CA PHE A 47 -1.25 -9.10 8.10
C PHE A 47 -1.54 -10.61 8.12
N GLY A 48 -2.68 -11.04 7.62
CA GLY A 48 -2.98 -12.44 7.30
C GLY A 48 -2.05 -13.01 6.24
N SER A 49 -1.66 -12.20 5.25
CA SER A 49 -0.81 -12.62 4.12
C SER A 49 0.69 -12.46 4.39
N PHE A 50 1.09 -11.40 5.08
CA PHE A 50 2.50 -11.05 5.28
C PHE A 50 3.02 -11.30 6.71
N GLY A 51 2.13 -11.67 7.63
CA GLY A 51 2.43 -11.85 9.05
C GLY A 51 2.23 -10.56 9.87
N PRO A 52 2.05 -10.67 11.19
CA PRO A 52 1.79 -9.55 12.08
C PRO A 52 3.04 -8.67 12.32
N PRO A 53 2.87 -7.37 12.60
CA PRO A 53 3.98 -6.50 12.96
C PRO A 53 4.35 -6.66 14.44
N GLU A 54 5.61 -6.41 14.82
CA GLU A 54 6.00 -6.33 16.24
C GLU A 54 5.50 -5.04 16.91
N VAL A 55 5.50 -3.94 16.15
CA VAL A 55 5.12 -2.61 16.61
C VAL A 55 4.32 -1.88 15.55
N TYR A 56 3.38 -1.02 15.96
CA TYR A 56 2.66 -0.15 15.03
C TYR A 56 2.50 1.27 15.59
N ARG A 57 2.26 2.22 14.68
CA ARG A 57 1.91 3.61 14.97
C ARG A 57 0.77 4.02 14.06
N THR A 58 -0.12 4.87 14.58
CA THR A 58 -1.24 5.39 13.78
C THR A 58 -1.15 6.91 13.71
N TYR A 59 -1.24 7.47 12.50
CA TYR A 59 -1.25 8.93 12.31
C TYR A 59 -2.65 9.52 12.53
N SER A 60 -3.71 8.84 12.06
CA SER A 60 -5.08 9.32 12.21
C SER A 60 -5.60 9.08 13.62
N ALA A 61 -5.87 10.15 14.36
CA ALA A 61 -6.46 10.07 15.70
C ALA A 61 -7.88 9.50 15.66
N GLU A 62 -8.66 9.86 14.65
CA GLU A 62 -10.05 9.41 14.45
C GLU A 62 -10.14 7.88 14.36
N TYR A 63 -9.26 7.26 13.58
CA TYR A 63 -9.26 5.81 13.35
C TYR A 63 -8.37 5.02 14.32
N SER A 64 -7.73 5.68 15.28
CA SER A 64 -6.74 5.05 16.17
C SER A 64 -7.30 3.90 17.00
N HIS A 65 -8.53 4.06 17.52
CA HIS A 65 -9.21 3.04 18.32
C HIS A 65 -9.56 1.79 17.50
N ILE A 66 -10.07 1.97 16.27
CA ILE A 66 -10.40 0.86 15.36
C ILE A 66 -9.13 0.06 15.02
N ILE A 67 -8.05 0.75 14.66
CA ILE A 67 -6.77 0.07 14.37
C ILE A 67 -6.25 -0.67 15.60
N ALA A 68 -6.42 -0.12 16.80
CA ALA A 68 -6.01 -0.79 18.02
C ALA A 68 -6.80 -2.09 18.27
N ASP A 69 -8.12 -2.08 18.06
CA ASP A 69 -8.96 -3.27 18.18
C ASP A 69 -8.56 -4.35 17.16
N VAL A 70 -8.32 -3.95 15.90
CA VAL A 70 -7.84 -4.87 14.86
C VAL A 70 -6.48 -5.48 15.21
N MET A 71 -5.56 -4.68 15.74
CA MET A 71 -4.24 -5.18 16.15
C MET A 71 -4.34 -6.16 17.32
N LEU A 72 -5.28 -5.97 18.25
CA LEU A 72 -5.57 -6.95 19.31
C LEU A 72 -6.10 -8.26 18.74
N ASP A 73 -6.97 -8.20 17.73
CA ASP A 73 -7.47 -9.40 17.06
C ASP A 73 -6.37 -10.14 16.30
N ILE A 74 -5.45 -9.40 15.66
CA ILE A 74 -4.24 -9.97 15.02
C ILE A 74 -3.32 -10.61 16.06
N GLU A 75 -3.05 -9.94 17.19
CA GLU A 75 -2.27 -10.49 18.30
C GLU A 75 -2.87 -11.80 18.81
N ARG A 76 -4.21 -11.87 18.97
CA ARG A 76 -4.91 -13.09 19.37
C ARG A 76 -4.84 -14.19 18.32
N LEU A 77 -4.89 -13.85 17.04
CA LEU A 77 -4.83 -14.79 15.93
C LEU A 77 -3.45 -15.42 15.81
N PHE A 78 -2.40 -14.60 15.84
CA PHE A 78 -1.01 -15.03 15.62
C PHE A 78 -0.26 -15.41 16.91
N LYS A 79 -0.85 -15.15 18.09
CA LYS A 79 -0.23 -15.42 19.39
C LYS A 79 1.11 -14.71 19.59
N VAL A 80 1.24 -13.50 19.05
CA VAL A 80 2.43 -12.65 19.20
C VAL A 80 2.05 -11.30 19.79
N PRO A 81 2.83 -10.76 20.74
CA PRO A 81 2.54 -9.45 21.32
C PRO A 81 2.80 -8.35 20.29
N ILE A 82 1.86 -7.41 20.16
CA ILE A 82 1.96 -6.28 19.23
C ILE A 82 1.93 -4.97 20.03
N LYS A 83 3.01 -4.19 19.96
CA LYS A 83 3.13 -2.96 20.74
C LYS A 83 2.62 -1.73 19.99
N ASN A 84 1.65 -1.01 20.58
CA ASN A 84 1.25 0.31 20.13
C ASN A 84 2.28 1.37 20.57
N MET A 85 2.92 2.03 19.61
CA MET A 85 3.94 3.06 19.85
C MET A 85 3.37 4.49 19.77
N GLY A 86 2.05 4.64 19.74
CA GLY A 86 1.35 5.92 19.74
C GLY A 86 1.26 6.56 18.36
N VAL A 87 1.28 7.90 18.35
CA VAL A 87 1.08 8.69 17.12
C VAL A 87 2.34 8.68 16.25
N GLY A 88 2.18 8.27 15.00
CA GLY A 88 3.24 8.28 13.99
C GLY A 88 3.38 9.60 13.25
N GLY A 89 4.51 9.81 12.55
CA GLY A 89 4.64 10.89 11.58
C GLY A 89 3.88 10.59 10.29
N ASN A 90 3.51 11.64 9.52
CA ASN A 90 2.88 11.47 8.22
C ASN A 90 3.94 11.13 7.15
N LEU A 91 4.15 9.84 6.90
CA LEU A 91 5.08 9.32 5.88
C LEU A 91 4.51 9.38 4.46
N THR A 92 3.22 9.66 4.28
CA THR A 92 2.54 9.51 2.99
C THR A 92 2.46 10.80 2.19
N ARG A 93 2.92 11.93 2.74
CA ARG A 93 2.84 13.25 2.10
C ARG A 93 3.44 13.28 0.69
N ASP A 94 4.61 12.69 0.51
CA ASP A 94 5.28 12.71 -0.79
C ASP A 94 4.63 11.74 -1.79
N LEU A 95 4.11 10.60 -1.30
CA LEU A 95 3.28 9.69 -2.10
C LEU A 95 1.99 10.37 -2.57
N VAL A 96 1.30 11.11 -1.70
CA VAL A 96 0.08 11.85 -2.05
C VAL A 96 0.36 12.93 -3.08
N ARG A 97 1.51 13.63 -3.00
CA ARG A 97 1.93 14.59 -4.04
C ARG A 97 2.20 13.91 -5.38
N ALA A 98 2.90 12.78 -5.37
CA ALA A 98 3.17 12.00 -6.58
C ALA A 98 1.87 11.48 -7.22
N LEU A 99 0.92 11.06 -6.39
CA LEU A 99 -0.40 10.63 -6.80
C LEU A 99 -1.17 11.71 -7.55
N TYR A 100 -1.32 12.91 -6.99
CA TYR A 100 -2.06 13.98 -7.67
C TYR A 100 -1.36 14.44 -8.95
N ARG A 101 -0.02 14.52 -8.94
CA ARG A 101 0.76 14.81 -10.15
C ARG A 101 0.48 13.79 -11.25
N ARG A 102 0.40 12.51 -10.89
CA ARG A 102 0.09 11.44 -11.82
C ARG A 102 -1.34 11.55 -12.36
N ALA A 103 -2.31 11.79 -11.48
CA ALA A 103 -3.70 11.99 -11.88
C ALA A 103 -3.85 13.18 -12.86
N GLU A 104 -3.16 14.29 -12.58
CA GLU A 104 -3.14 15.47 -13.45
C GLU A 104 -2.47 15.21 -14.80
N ILE A 105 -1.27 14.62 -14.82
CA ILE A 105 -0.48 14.46 -16.05
C ILE A 105 -0.96 13.29 -16.91
N GLU A 106 -1.21 12.13 -16.30
CA GLU A 106 -1.53 10.90 -17.04
C GLU A 106 -3.04 10.74 -17.30
N LEU A 107 -3.88 11.20 -16.36
CA LEU A 107 -5.34 11.05 -16.45
C LEU A 107 -6.07 12.35 -16.79
N MET A 108 -5.32 13.45 -16.96
CA MET A 108 -5.80 14.79 -17.30
C MET A 108 -6.78 15.39 -16.27
N ALA A 109 -6.82 14.85 -15.04
CA ALA A 109 -7.72 15.33 -13.99
C ALA A 109 -7.28 14.88 -12.58
N THR A 110 -7.24 15.80 -11.61
CA THR A 110 -6.84 15.52 -10.21
C THR A 110 -7.88 14.68 -9.46
N ASN A 111 -9.16 14.85 -9.79
CA ASN A 111 -10.27 14.04 -9.29
C ASN A 111 -10.29 12.60 -9.83
N ARG A 112 -9.24 12.13 -10.52
CA ARG A 112 -9.06 10.71 -10.88
C ARG A 112 -7.99 10.03 -10.05
N TRP A 113 -7.70 10.58 -8.87
CA TRP A 113 -6.67 10.06 -7.97
C TRP A 113 -6.91 8.60 -7.55
N VAL A 114 -8.17 8.14 -7.48
CA VAL A 114 -8.49 6.74 -7.14
C VAL A 114 -7.90 5.77 -8.17
N GLU A 115 -8.00 6.11 -9.46
CA GLU A 115 -7.41 5.34 -10.56
C GLU A 115 -5.88 5.43 -10.57
N ALA A 116 -5.33 6.59 -10.21
CA ALA A 116 -3.89 6.81 -10.15
C ALA A 116 -3.22 6.13 -8.93
N LEU A 117 -3.99 5.82 -7.87
CA LEU A 117 -3.49 5.28 -6.60
C LEU A 117 -2.64 4.01 -6.75
N PRO A 118 -3.10 2.93 -7.41
CA PRO A 118 -2.29 1.71 -7.57
C PRO A 118 -0.96 1.99 -8.27
N PHE A 119 -0.95 2.86 -9.28
CA PHE A 119 0.27 3.19 -10.02
C PHE A 119 1.26 3.98 -9.19
N ALA A 120 0.79 4.97 -8.41
CA ALA A 120 1.63 5.74 -7.50
C ALA A 120 2.27 4.85 -6.42
N VAL A 121 1.51 3.89 -5.88
CA VAL A 121 2.00 2.94 -4.87
C VAL A 121 3.04 1.98 -5.46
N ILE A 122 2.77 1.41 -6.64
CA ILE A 122 3.73 0.54 -7.33
C ILE A 122 5.04 1.29 -7.59
N GLU A 123 4.96 2.51 -8.11
CA GLU A 123 6.12 3.34 -8.38
C GLU A 123 6.91 3.65 -7.11
N GLN A 124 6.23 4.00 -6.00
CA GLN A 124 6.87 4.22 -4.70
C GLN A 124 7.61 2.97 -4.22
N ASN A 125 6.98 1.79 -4.33
CA ASN A 125 7.57 0.54 -3.85
C ASN A 125 8.70 0.01 -4.75
N GLN A 126 8.76 0.45 -6.00
CA GLN A 126 9.78 0.07 -6.99
C GLN A 126 10.88 1.12 -7.17
N ARG A 127 10.88 2.21 -6.39
CA ARG A 127 11.92 3.24 -6.44
C ARG A 127 12.70 3.30 -5.14
N PRO A 128 14.05 3.30 -5.20
CA PRO A 128 14.86 3.54 -4.01
C PRO A 128 14.49 4.88 -3.38
N SER A 129 14.28 4.87 -2.07
CA SER A 129 13.94 6.08 -1.32
C SER A 129 15.18 6.60 -0.63
N LYS A 130 15.51 7.87 -0.85
CA LYS A 130 16.61 8.54 -0.14
C LYS A 130 16.47 8.51 1.38
N PHE A 131 15.24 8.33 1.89
CA PHE A 131 14.94 8.33 3.32
C PHE A 131 15.10 6.96 3.99
N PHE A 132 14.97 5.86 3.25
CA PHE A 132 15.05 4.50 3.79
C PHE A 132 16.34 3.81 3.35
N ASP A 133 16.48 3.58 2.05
CA ASP A 133 17.67 2.97 1.44
C ASP A 133 17.85 3.56 0.03
N PRO A 134 18.99 4.24 -0.24
CA PRO A 134 19.23 4.85 -1.54
C PRO A 134 19.61 3.83 -2.63
N SER A 135 19.92 2.59 -2.24
CA SER A 135 20.44 1.53 -3.13
C SER A 135 19.41 0.46 -3.46
N ARG A 136 18.48 0.18 -2.54
CA ARG A 136 17.45 -0.85 -2.70
C ARG A 136 16.05 -0.24 -2.63
N THR A 137 15.13 -0.83 -3.38
CA THR A 137 13.72 -0.47 -3.37
C THR A 137 13.00 -1.03 -2.14
N PRO A 138 11.89 -0.41 -1.72
CA PRO A 138 11.06 -0.98 -0.65
C PRO A 138 10.61 -2.42 -0.92
N PHE A 139 10.30 -2.76 -2.18
CA PHE A 139 9.97 -4.11 -2.59
C PHE A 139 11.12 -5.10 -2.34
N GLU A 140 12.34 -4.72 -2.71
CA GLU A 140 13.52 -5.57 -2.51
C GLU A 140 13.81 -5.85 -1.05
N ILE A 141 13.65 -4.84 -0.20
CA ILE A 141 13.89 -5.00 1.23
C ILE A 141 12.79 -5.86 1.86
N MET A 142 11.52 -5.65 1.50
CA MET A 142 10.40 -6.39 2.10
C MET A 142 10.38 -7.86 1.69
N PHE A 143 10.67 -8.18 0.43
CA PHE A 143 10.53 -9.54 -0.10
C PHE A 143 11.86 -10.26 -0.34
N ALA A 144 13.00 -9.60 -0.14
CA ALA A 144 14.32 -10.13 -0.48
C ALA A 144 14.39 -10.66 -1.94
N ARG A 145 13.69 -9.98 -2.87
CA ARG A 145 13.61 -10.29 -4.30
C ARG A 145 13.88 -9.04 -5.11
N HIS A 146 14.57 -9.18 -6.25
CA HIS A 146 14.82 -8.06 -7.16
C HIS A 146 13.50 -7.40 -7.57
N ALA A 147 13.47 -6.07 -7.52
CA ALA A 147 12.35 -5.34 -8.10
C ALA A 147 12.39 -5.53 -9.61
N TRP A 148 11.22 -5.57 -10.25
CA TRP A 148 11.09 -5.71 -11.71
C TRP A 148 11.70 -4.53 -12.52
N ARG A 149 12.36 -3.59 -11.84
CA ARG A 149 12.94 -2.44 -12.48
C ARG A 149 14.05 -2.90 -13.44
N ASP A 150 13.93 -2.48 -14.70
CA ASP A 150 14.95 -2.62 -15.75
C ASP A 150 15.09 -4.01 -16.41
N GLU A 151 14.21 -4.98 -16.13
CA GLU A 151 14.13 -6.22 -16.91
C GLU A 151 13.09 -6.09 -18.04
N THR A 152 13.51 -6.30 -19.30
CA THR A 152 12.64 -6.33 -20.50
C THR A 152 11.49 -7.33 -20.39
N CYS A 153 11.59 -8.27 -19.45
CA CYS A 153 10.66 -9.34 -19.20
C CYS A 153 10.55 -9.52 -17.68
N PRO A 154 9.35 -9.50 -17.08
CA PRO A 154 9.22 -9.80 -15.67
C PRO A 154 9.80 -11.17 -15.31
N PRO A 155 10.35 -11.37 -14.09
CA PRO A 155 11.01 -12.62 -13.74
C PRO A 155 10.07 -13.84 -13.70
N TRP A 156 8.74 -13.61 -13.68
CA TRP A 156 7.71 -14.65 -13.82
C TRP A 156 7.28 -14.92 -15.27
N VAL A 157 7.81 -14.15 -16.23
CA VAL A 157 7.63 -14.36 -17.66
C VAL A 157 8.92 -14.99 -18.17
N ASN A 158 8.91 -16.32 -18.30
CA ASN A 158 10.05 -17.06 -18.81
C ASN A 158 10.21 -16.76 -20.31
N PRO A 159 11.33 -16.18 -20.79
CA PRO A 159 11.50 -15.79 -22.20
C PRO A 159 11.72 -16.98 -23.15
N VAL A 160 11.47 -18.21 -22.72
CA VAL A 160 11.63 -19.38 -23.59
C VAL A 160 10.51 -19.37 -24.62
N PRO A 161 10.81 -19.31 -25.93
CA PRO A 161 9.80 -19.33 -26.97
C PRO A 161 9.24 -20.75 -27.09
N PHE A 162 8.24 -21.07 -26.29
CA PHE A 162 7.32 -22.16 -26.59
C PHE A 162 6.10 -21.56 -27.29
N GLY A 163 5.82 -22.08 -28.49
CA GLY A 163 4.87 -21.51 -29.43
C GLY A 163 3.58 -21.00 -28.80
N ASN A 164 3.23 -19.75 -29.13
CA ASN A 164 1.90 -19.14 -29.10
C ASN A 164 1.06 -19.24 -27.81
N ALA A 165 1.63 -19.44 -26.62
CA ALA A 165 0.89 -19.28 -25.38
C ALA A 165 1.77 -18.80 -24.23
N CYS A 166 1.62 -17.53 -23.83
CA CYS A 166 2.09 -17.05 -22.55
C CYS A 166 1.17 -17.60 -21.45
N ILE A 167 1.67 -18.56 -20.66
CA ILE A 167 0.94 -19.05 -19.48
C ILE A 167 1.44 -18.28 -18.26
N CYS A 168 0.56 -17.47 -17.68
CA CYS A 168 0.75 -16.92 -16.34
C CYS A 168 0.48 -18.05 -15.33
N THR A 169 1.48 -18.44 -14.55
CA THR A 169 1.25 -19.32 -13.39
C THR A 169 1.10 -18.41 -12.17
N ILE A 170 -0.08 -18.43 -11.53
CA ILE A 170 -0.34 -17.79 -10.23
C ILE A 170 0.24 -18.69 -9.14
#